data_AF-A0A4Z0FB93-F1
#
_entry.id   AF-A0A4Z0FB93-F1
#
_cell.length_a   1.000
_cell.length_b   1.000
_cell.length_c   1.000
_cell.angle_alpha   90.00
_cell.angle_beta   90.00
_cell.angle_gamma   90.00
#
_symmetry.space_group_name_H-M   'P 1'
#
loop_
_entity.id
_entity.type
_entity.pdbx_description
1 polymer ?
#
loop_
_entity_poly.entity_id
_entity_poly.type
_entity_poly.pdbx_seq_one_letter_code
_entity_poly.pdbx_strand_id
1 'polypeptide(L)'
;MSHPSTGFERARMLRAPMRTFPERSGSIRHLFTFRDEIMREIAVSWSRFVMIALALAVFVGSPAQAADKRALAAEIMRASGLEQQLSHTTRSIKDSLQKAEESGKATSEQREIGQIMLDAFGPPTILSSVGKQLADQLSEGELQKVLSWYEGNPGKKLIQLENQLGDPEKAKDLVEFAKQTEQNPIPESRQALYQQIDKATLTTQTTVDMQLNSRVAMVKAMNKTAKSEKKLTDAEIDAKIAAQRPQATAFLQQINLIKFAYLYKDLPEGDMNAYLKFAQSDAGSKFFKVRSKALDAAMQEGSRKVGAAMGSRIKE
;
A
#
# COMPACT_ATOMS: atom_id res chain seq x y z
N MET A 1 5.40 15.88 -74.96
CA MET A 1 4.27 16.53 -75.69
C MET A 1 3.19 15.49 -75.94
N SER A 2 1.98 15.95 -76.31
CA SER A 2 0.89 15.14 -76.89
C SER A 2 0.17 14.13 -75.97
N HIS A 3 -0.94 14.58 -75.37
CA HIS A 3 -2.12 13.73 -75.12
C HIS A 3 -2.97 13.63 -76.40
N PRO A 4 -3.78 12.57 -76.52
CA PRO A 4 -5.25 12.73 -76.54
C PRO A 4 -5.91 11.79 -75.47
N SER A 5 -7.12 11.93 -74.89
CA SER A 5 -8.48 12.36 -75.32
C SER A 5 -9.11 11.43 -76.37
N THR A 6 -10.34 10.91 -76.30
CA THR A 6 -11.55 10.99 -75.43
C THR A 6 -12.34 9.67 -75.68
N GLY A 7 -13.39 9.23 -74.97
CA GLY A 7 -14.41 9.86 -74.12
C GLY A 7 -15.50 8.82 -73.76
N PHE A 8 -16.78 9.21 -73.71
CA PHE A 8 -17.93 8.47 -73.13
C PHE A 8 -17.87 8.27 -71.60
N GLU A 9 -18.93 8.48 -70.82
CA GLU A 9 -20.20 9.19 -71.08
C GLU A 9 -20.73 9.88 -69.80
N ARG A 10 -21.79 10.69 -69.91
CA ARG A 10 -22.36 11.48 -68.79
C ARG A 10 -23.66 10.89 -68.26
N ALA A 11 -23.72 10.63 -66.95
CA ALA A 11 -24.98 10.52 -66.20
C ALA A 11 -24.94 11.37 -64.92
N ARG A 12 -25.54 12.57 -64.97
CA ARG A 12 -26.15 13.23 -63.80
C ARG A 12 -27.39 12.41 -63.41
N MET A 13 -27.89 12.36 -62.17
CA MET A 13 -27.64 13.15 -60.95
C MET A 13 -28.21 12.35 -59.76
N LEU A 14 -27.64 12.47 -58.56
CA LEU A 14 -28.39 12.85 -57.33
C LEU A 14 -27.44 12.98 -56.13
N ARG A 15 -27.83 13.77 -55.13
CA ARG A 15 -27.01 14.08 -53.94
C ARG A 15 -27.44 13.22 -52.76
N ALA A 16 -26.47 12.55 -52.13
CA ALA A 16 -26.40 12.38 -50.69
C ALA A 16 -24.92 12.43 -50.28
N PRO A 17 -24.51 13.27 -49.31
CA PRO A 17 -23.13 13.25 -48.84
C PRO A 17 -22.87 11.94 -48.12
N MET A 18 -21.70 11.33 -48.36
CA MET A 18 -21.21 10.27 -47.46
C MET A 18 -21.14 10.87 -46.05
N ARG A 19 -21.80 10.23 -45.07
CA ARG A 19 -21.48 10.51 -43.67
C ARG A 19 -20.03 10.09 -43.47
N THR A 20 -19.18 11.06 -43.14
CA THR A 20 -17.87 10.77 -42.57
C THR A 20 -18.09 9.89 -41.34
N PHE A 21 -17.48 8.69 -41.35
CA PHE A 21 -17.36 7.94 -40.11
C PHE A 21 -16.51 8.80 -39.17
N PRO A 22 -17.00 9.18 -37.98
CA PRO A 22 -16.19 9.92 -37.03
C PRO A 22 -15.01 9.04 -36.62
N GLU A 23 -13.81 9.61 -36.58
CA GLU A 23 -12.64 8.93 -36.04
C GLU A 23 -12.97 8.40 -34.64
N ARG A 24 -12.78 7.10 -34.41
CA ARG A 24 -12.68 6.58 -33.05
C ARG A 24 -11.30 6.91 -32.48
N SER A 25 -11.03 8.21 -32.31
CA SER A 25 -9.96 8.74 -31.48
C SER A 25 -10.29 8.51 -29.99
N GLY A 26 -10.39 7.22 -29.62
CA GLY A 26 -10.62 6.75 -28.27
C GLY A 26 -9.52 7.27 -27.36
N SER A 27 -9.85 8.28 -26.57
CA SER A 27 -8.87 9.20 -25.97
C SER A 27 -7.91 8.49 -25.00
N ILE A 28 -6.69 8.22 -25.48
CA ILE A 28 -5.57 7.71 -24.67
C ILE A 28 -5.25 8.63 -23.48
N ARG A 29 -5.70 9.90 -23.50
CA ARG A 29 -5.51 10.89 -22.44
C ARG A 29 -6.03 10.42 -21.07
N HIS A 30 -7.04 9.54 -21.01
CA HIS A 30 -7.58 9.03 -19.74
C HIS A 30 -6.64 8.08 -19.00
N LEU A 31 -5.71 7.40 -19.69
CA LEU A 31 -4.64 6.62 -19.06
C LEU A 31 -3.57 7.52 -18.45
N PHE A 32 -3.32 8.68 -19.07
CA PHE A 32 -2.37 9.67 -18.55
C PHE A 32 -2.94 10.41 -17.33
N THR A 33 -4.21 10.83 -17.33
CA THR A 33 -4.80 11.50 -16.16
C THR A 33 -4.73 10.63 -14.91
N PHE A 34 -5.14 9.36 -14.98
CA PHE A 34 -5.10 8.46 -13.81
C PHE A 34 -3.66 8.22 -13.32
N ARG A 35 -2.70 8.05 -14.23
CA ARG A 35 -1.29 7.86 -13.88
C ARG A 35 -0.68 9.12 -13.25
N ASP A 36 -0.90 10.28 -13.84
CA ASP A 36 -0.25 11.53 -13.42
C ASP A 36 -0.92 12.11 -12.16
N GLU A 37 -2.21 11.81 -11.93
CA GLU A 37 -2.94 12.08 -10.68
C GLU A 37 -2.48 11.14 -9.55
N ILE A 38 -2.24 9.85 -9.83
CA ILE A 38 -1.61 8.94 -8.85
C ILE A 38 -0.14 9.26 -8.60
N MET A 39 0.63 9.69 -9.59
CA MET A 39 2.01 10.15 -9.37
C MET A 39 2.04 11.45 -8.54
N ARG A 40 0.96 12.24 -8.56
CA ARG A 40 0.73 13.33 -7.59
C ARG A 40 0.28 12.84 -6.21
N GLU A 41 -0.58 11.82 -6.09
CA GLU A 41 -0.87 11.19 -4.78
C GLU A 41 0.39 10.57 -4.16
N ILE A 42 1.26 9.91 -4.95
CA ILE A 42 2.54 9.34 -4.52
C ILE A 42 3.51 10.43 -4.03
N ALA A 43 3.42 11.64 -4.59
CA ALA A 43 4.21 12.80 -4.16
C ALA A 43 3.63 13.57 -2.95
N VAL A 44 2.40 13.29 -2.50
CA VAL A 44 1.67 14.15 -1.53
C VAL A 44 0.92 13.40 -0.41
N SER A 45 0.37 12.21 -0.65
CA SER A 45 -0.72 11.64 0.17
C SER A 45 -0.59 10.15 0.50
N TRP A 46 0.43 9.79 1.29
CA TRP A 46 0.37 8.63 2.20
C TRP A 46 0.36 9.07 3.67
N SER A 47 -0.18 10.27 3.89
CA SER A 47 -0.34 10.88 5.18
C SER A 47 -1.56 10.32 5.93
N ARG A 48 -1.27 9.32 6.80
CA ARG A 48 -1.91 9.14 8.12
C ARG A 48 -3.15 8.21 8.23
N PHE A 49 -2.96 6.89 8.08
CA PHE A 49 -3.91 5.82 8.55
C PHE A 49 -3.41 4.76 9.79
N VAL A 50 -3.00 5.00 12.14
CA VAL A 50 -2.42 4.57 13.64
C VAL A 50 -2.45 5.72 15.06
N MET A 51 -3.38 6.49 15.98
CA MET A 51 -4.77 6.52 16.94
C MET A 51 -4.74 7.41 18.30
N ILE A 52 -5.29 7.15 19.56
CA ILE A 52 -5.18 6.02 20.61
C ILE A 52 -6.37 5.02 21.01
N ALA A 53 -6.11 4.02 21.92
CA ALA A 53 -6.62 2.62 22.24
C ALA A 53 -8.07 2.31 22.80
N LEU A 54 -8.49 1.39 23.74
CA LEU A 54 -8.04 0.28 24.70
C LEU A 54 -9.29 -0.68 25.07
N ALA A 55 -9.52 -1.70 25.99
CA ALA A 55 -8.92 -2.47 27.15
C ALA A 55 -9.70 -3.81 27.61
N LEU A 56 -9.16 -4.63 28.58
CA LEU A 56 -9.63 -5.72 29.54
C LEU A 56 -10.75 -6.83 29.30
N ALA A 57 -10.40 -8.15 29.45
CA ALA A 57 -11.10 -9.22 30.27
C ALA A 57 -10.56 -10.69 30.08
N VAL A 58 -10.84 -11.59 31.04
CA VAL A 58 -10.29 -12.97 31.29
C VAL A 58 -10.41 -14.03 30.16
N PHE A 59 -9.34 -14.82 29.94
CA PHE A 59 -9.40 -16.27 29.64
C PHE A 59 -8.14 -16.99 30.17
N VAL A 60 -8.24 -18.26 30.57
CA VAL A 60 -7.14 -18.98 31.23
C VAL A 60 -6.18 -19.62 30.22
N GLY A 61 -5.00 -19.02 30.08
CA GLY A 61 -3.78 -19.64 29.57
C GLY A 61 -2.59 -19.13 30.40
N SER A 62 -1.54 -19.94 30.57
CA SER A 62 -0.44 -19.63 31.50
C SER A 62 0.20 -18.26 31.20
N PRO A 63 0.20 -17.31 32.15
CA PRO A 63 0.56 -15.91 31.87
C PRO A 63 2.03 -15.74 31.49
N ALA A 64 2.93 -16.62 31.95
CA ALA A 64 4.33 -16.66 31.54
C ALA A 64 4.47 -16.88 30.02
N GLN A 65 4.03 -18.03 29.50
CA GLN A 65 4.13 -18.32 28.06
C GLN A 65 3.38 -17.30 27.18
N ALA A 66 2.29 -16.71 27.69
CA ALA A 66 1.58 -15.62 27.01
C ALA A 66 2.31 -14.26 27.06
N ALA A 67 3.27 -14.06 27.97
CA ALA A 67 4.22 -12.95 27.96
C ALA A 67 5.43 -13.26 27.06
N ASP A 68 6.01 -14.46 27.18
CA ASP A 68 7.18 -14.90 26.41
C ASP A 68 6.92 -14.83 24.90
N LYS A 69 5.77 -15.34 24.45
CA LYS A 69 5.34 -15.24 23.04
C LYS A 69 5.11 -13.80 22.57
N ARG A 70 4.78 -12.86 23.47
CA ARG A 70 4.63 -11.43 23.15
C ARG A 70 5.98 -10.72 23.10
N ALA A 71 6.95 -11.11 23.93
CA ALA A 71 8.33 -10.66 23.82
C ALA A 71 8.93 -11.10 22.47
N LEU A 72 8.84 -12.39 22.13
CA LEU A 72 9.27 -12.93 20.83
C LEU A 72 8.58 -12.21 19.66
N ALA A 73 7.27 -11.95 19.73
CA ALA A 73 6.56 -11.21 18.70
C ALA A 73 7.05 -9.76 18.55
N ALA A 74 7.37 -9.08 19.65
CA ALA A 74 7.95 -7.73 19.65
C ALA A 74 9.36 -7.72 19.03
N GLU A 75 10.20 -8.69 19.38
CA GLU A 75 11.54 -8.86 18.82
C GLU A 75 11.49 -9.15 17.31
N ILE A 76 10.56 -9.99 16.85
CA ILE A 76 10.34 -10.25 15.42
C ILE A 76 9.97 -8.97 14.67
N MET A 77 9.07 -8.12 15.20
CA MET A 77 8.68 -6.88 14.52
C MET A 77 9.83 -5.86 14.44
N ARG A 78 10.76 -5.88 15.39
CA ARG A 78 11.99 -5.09 15.34
C ARG A 78 12.99 -5.67 14.33
N ALA A 79 13.26 -6.97 14.43
CA ALA A 79 14.18 -7.69 13.57
C ALA A 79 13.74 -7.69 12.09
N SER A 80 12.43 -7.69 11.82
CA SER A 80 11.85 -7.57 10.48
C SER A 80 11.68 -6.11 10.00
N GLY A 81 12.27 -5.12 10.69
CA GLY A 81 12.21 -3.70 10.31
C GLY A 81 10.83 -3.04 10.35
N LEU A 82 9.78 -3.70 10.86
CA LEU A 82 8.42 -3.15 10.87
C LEU A 82 8.32 -1.92 11.79
N GLU A 83 8.98 -1.96 12.95
CA GLU A 83 9.11 -0.83 13.87
C GLU A 83 9.71 0.42 13.18
N GLN A 84 10.73 0.23 12.33
CA GLN A 84 11.36 1.31 11.57
C GLN A 84 10.47 1.84 10.44
N GLN A 85 9.82 0.96 9.67
CA GLN A 85 8.90 1.35 8.59
C GLN A 85 7.75 2.23 9.12
N LEU A 86 7.12 1.83 10.23
CA LEU A 86 6.08 2.60 10.90
C LEU A 86 6.61 3.93 11.47
N SER A 87 7.82 3.92 12.03
CA SER A 87 8.46 5.14 12.57
C SER A 87 8.76 6.17 11.48
N HIS A 88 9.11 5.75 10.26
CA HIS A 88 9.26 6.65 9.12
C HIS A 88 7.92 7.27 8.71
N THR A 89 6.84 6.47 8.62
CA THR A 89 5.48 6.99 8.40
C THR A 89 5.16 8.07 9.44
N THR A 90 5.39 7.77 10.72
CA THR A 90 5.03 8.66 11.85
C THR A 90 5.84 9.95 11.89
N ARG A 91 7.13 9.91 11.52
CA ARG A 91 7.92 11.14 11.42
C ARG A 91 7.29 12.10 10.42
N SER A 92 6.90 11.61 9.24
CA SER A 92 6.13 12.37 8.25
C SER A 92 4.77 12.88 8.77
N ILE A 93 4.22 12.27 9.84
CA ILE A 93 3.03 12.79 10.54
C ILE A 93 3.36 14.01 11.37
N LYS A 94 4.39 13.91 12.21
CA LYS A 94 4.83 15.03 13.03
C LYS A 94 5.25 16.21 12.14
N ASP A 95 6.04 15.95 11.11
CA ASP A 95 6.64 16.97 10.25
C ASP A 95 5.60 17.85 9.54
N SER A 96 4.56 17.28 8.91
CA SER A 96 3.52 18.10 8.24
C SER A 96 2.40 18.59 9.17
N LEU A 97 2.36 18.19 10.46
CA LEU A 97 1.61 18.95 11.46
C LEU A 97 2.39 20.20 11.86
N GLN A 98 3.66 20.02 12.24
CA GLN A 98 4.55 21.11 12.60
C GLN A 98 4.61 22.20 11.51
N LYS A 99 4.78 21.82 10.23
CA LYS A 99 4.77 22.78 9.10
C LYS A 99 3.43 23.51 8.91
N ALA A 100 2.30 22.91 9.31
CA ALA A 100 0.99 23.57 9.26
C ALA A 100 0.82 24.58 10.42
N GLU A 101 1.41 24.28 11.58
CA GLU A 101 1.48 25.19 12.74
C GLU A 101 2.44 26.36 12.48
N GLU A 102 3.67 26.08 12.04
CA GLU A 102 4.70 27.07 11.68
C GLU A 102 4.24 28.07 10.61
N SER A 103 3.40 27.62 9.66
CA SER A 103 2.85 28.48 8.62
C SER A 103 1.56 29.21 9.01
N GLY A 104 1.09 29.07 10.26
CA GLY A 104 -0.13 29.70 10.77
C GLY A 104 -1.43 29.19 10.14
N LYS A 105 -1.40 28.05 9.43
CA LYS A 105 -2.51 27.52 8.64
C LYS A 105 -3.31 26.42 9.34
N ALA A 106 -2.75 25.83 10.39
CA ALA A 106 -3.39 24.75 11.16
C ALA A 106 -4.60 25.25 11.97
N THR A 107 -5.81 24.86 11.56
CA THR A 107 -7.02 25.05 12.39
C THR A 107 -6.95 24.20 13.67
N SER A 108 -7.83 24.47 14.66
CA SER A 108 -7.99 23.57 15.81
C SER A 108 -8.41 22.16 15.36
N GLU A 109 -9.40 22.08 14.46
CA GLU A 109 -9.87 20.84 13.84
C GLU A 109 -8.75 20.05 13.14
N GLN A 110 -7.87 20.70 12.37
CA GLN A 110 -6.76 20.03 11.70
C GLN A 110 -5.74 19.46 12.71
N ARG A 111 -5.52 20.14 13.85
CA ARG A 111 -4.67 19.62 14.94
C ARG A 111 -5.34 18.49 15.71
N GLU A 112 -6.64 18.57 15.97
CA GLU A 112 -7.41 17.49 16.58
C GLU A 112 -7.40 16.22 15.71
N ILE A 113 -7.69 16.34 14.41
CA ILE A 113 -7.59 15.24 13.45
C ILE A 113 -6.15 14.73 13.39
N GLY A 114 -5.16 15.63 13.37
CA GLY A 114 -3.73 15.31 13.42
C GLY A 114 -3.27 14.58 14.69
N GLN A 115 -3.94 14.78 15.83
CA GLN A 115 -3.62 14.12 17.09
C GLN A 115 -4.40 12.81 17.29
N ILE A 116 -5.64 12.73 16.76
CA ILE A 116 -6.32 11.43 16.56
C ILE A 116 -5.46 10.55 15.64
N MET A 117 -4.57 11.14 14.84
CA MET A 117 -3.59 10.43 14.06
C MET A 117 -2.35 9.84 14.88
N LEU A 118 -2.42 9.24 16.14
CA LEU A 118 -1.25 8.69 16.96
C LEU A 118 -1.09 7.25 17.74
N ASP A 119 -2.10 6.37 18.10
CA ASP A 119 -2.34 4.83 17.78
C ASP A 119 -3.44 3.94 16.70
N ALA A 120 -4.33 4.15 15.52
CA ALA A 120 -4.95 5.23 14.40
C ALA A 120 -4.43 6.77 13.70
N PHE A 121 -3.18 7.50 13.39
CA PHE A 121 -1.67 7.43 12.80
C PHE A 121 -0.09 7.28 13.24
N GLY A 122 0.53 7.28 14.45
CA GLY A 122 1.86 6.70 14.85
C GLY A 122 2.01 5.30 15.58
N PRO A 123 3.22 4.72 15.86
CA PRO A 123 3.48 3.26 15.82
C PRO A 123 3.03 2.30 16.96
N PRO A 124 3.03 2.65 18.26
CA PRO A 124 2.92 1.68 19.36
C PRO A 124 1.78 0.67 19.27
N THR A 125 0.62 1.05 18.73
CA THR A 125 -0.56 0.19 18.64
C THR A 125 -0.64 -0.64 17.36
N ILE A 126 0.05 -0.29 16.25
CA ILE A 126 0.29 -1.32 15.23
C ILE A 126 1.14 -2.41 15.84
N LEU A 127 2.23 -2.05 16.52
CA LEU A 127 3.13 -3.02 17.12
C LEU A 127 2.40 -3.83 18.21
N SER A 128 1.60 -3.20 19.08
CA SER A 128 0.78 -3.92 20.06
C SER A 128 -0.27 -4.84 19.41
N SER A 129 -0.96 -4.39 18.35
CA SER A 129 -1.97 -5.18 17.65
C SER A 129 -1.36 -6.36 16.87
N VAL A 130 -0.34 -6.11 16.05
CA VAL A 130 0.38 -7.12 15.28
C VAL A 130 1.12 -8.08 16.21
N GLY A 131 1.79 -7.59 17.24
CA GLY A 131 2.45 -8.39 18.27
C GLY A 131 1.48 -9.31 19.01
N LYS A 132 0.28 -8.81 19.38
CA LYS A 132 -0.79 -9.64 19.94
C LYS A 132 -1.23 -10.72 18.94
N GLN A 133 -1.54 -10.37 17.69
CA GLN A 133 -2.01 -11.33 16.69
C GLN A 133 -0.97 -12.41 16.37
N LEU A 134 0.32 -12.05 16.31
CA LEU A 134 1.43 -12.99 16.18
C LEU A 134 1.54 -13.92 17.39
N ALA A 135 1.53 -13.36 18.61
CA ALA A 135 1.61 -14.14 19.85
C ALA A 135 0.38 -15.04 20.10
N ASP A 136 -0.79 -14.67 19.60
CA ASP A 136 -2.01 -15.47 19.72
C ASP A 136 -2.07 -16.58 18.64
N GLN A 137 -1.69 -16.31 17.38
CA GLN A 137 -1.89 -17.23 16.25
C GLN A 137 -0.68 -18.12 15.89
N LEU A 138 0.55 -17.70 16.17
CA LEU A 138 1.75 -18.54 15.99
C LEU A 138 2.05 -19.30 17.29
N SER A 139 2.58 -20.51 17.18
CA SER A 139 3.21 -21.23 18.29
C SER A 139 4.58 -20.63 18.61
N GLU A 140 5.09 -20.91 19.81
CA GLU A 140 6.38 -20.41 20.28
C GLU A 140 7.54 -20.84 19.35
N GLY A 141 7.55 -22.10 18.92
CA GLY A 141 8.54 -22.62 17.97
C GLY A 141 8.38 -22.09 16.53
N GLU A 142 7.22 -21.57 16.13
CA GLU A 142 7.07 -20.82 14.88
C GLU A 142 7.63 -19.40 15.03
N LEU A 143 7.38 -18.74 16.16
CA LEU A 143 7.96 -17.41 16.46
C LEU A 143 9.49 -17.48 16.52
N GLN A 144 10.06 -18.44 17.24
CA GLN A 144 11.52 -18.66 17.31
C GLN A 144 12.13 -18.88 15.92
N LYS A 145 11.53 -19.72 15.06
CA LYS A 145 11.99 -19.93 13.67
C LYS A 145 11.97 -18.66 12.82
N VAL A 146 10.98 -17.79 13.04
CA VAL A 146 10.87 -16.49 12.34
C VAL A 146 11.92 -15.51 12.86
N LEU A 147 12.13 -15.44 14.18
CA LEU A 147 13.14 -14.57 14.80
C LEU A 147 14.55 -14.97 14.34
N SER A 148 14.94 -16.23 14.49
CA SER A 148 16.26 -16.73 14.06
C SER A 148 16.52 -16.60 12.56
N TRP A 149 15.47 -16.52 11.72
CA TRP A 149 15.65 -16.18 10.30
C TRP A 149 16.03 -14.70 10.11
N TYR A 150 15.30 -13.77 10.72
CA TYR A 150 15.60 -12.34 10.63
C TYR A 150 16.92 -11.98 11.32
N GLU A 151 17.32 -12.72 12.35
CA GLU A 151 18.64 -12.59 12.99
C GLU A 151 19.78 -13.27 12.21
N GLY A 152 19.47 -14.18 11.29
CA GLY A 152 20.44 -14.82 10.41
C GLY A 152 21.02 -13.86 9.37
N ASN A 153 22.20 -14.17 8.84
CA ASN A 153 22.90 -13.31 7.88
C ASN A 153 22.05 -12.90 6.66
N PRO A 154 21.27 -13.78 5.99
CA PRO A 154 20.41 -13.36 4.88
C PRO A 154 19.29 -12.43 5.32
N GLY A 155 18.67 -12.68 6.48
CA GLY A 155 17.61 -11.83 7.05
C GLY A 155 18.11 -10.43 7.40
N LYS A 156 19.25 -10.34 8.11
CA LYS A 156 19.90 -9.06 8.43
C LYS A 156 20.27 -8.27 7.17
N LYS A 157 20.84 -8.93 6.16
CA LYS A 157 21.22 -8.32 4.88
C LYS A 157 20.01 -7.82 4.08
N LEU A 158 18.92 -8.59 4.08
CA LEU A 158 17.64 -8.19 3.46
C LEU A 158 17.07 -6.92 4.12
N ILE A 159 16.96 -6.91 5.45
CA ILE A 159 16.39 -5.78 6.20
C ILE A 159 17.29 -4.54 6.11
N GLN A 160 18.63 -4.72 6.06
CA GLN A 160 19.56 -3.62 5.79
C GLN A 160 19.34 -2.96 4.41
N LEU A 161 18.87 -3.72 3.41
CA LEU A 161 18.49 -3.18 2.09
C LEU A 161 17.10 -2.55 2.14
N GLU A 162 16.07 -3.25 2.65
CA GLU A 162 14.69 -2.73 2.70
C GLU A 162 14.59 -1.38 3.44
N ASN A 163 15.36 -1.22 4.52
CA ASN A 163 15.40 0.03 5.31
C ASN A 163 16.01 1.23 4.55
N GLN A 164 16.76 1.03 3.47
CA GLN A 164 17.35 2.13 2.69
C GLN A 164 16.29 3.02 2.05
N LEU A 165 15.09 2.50 1.74
CA LEU A 165 14.00 3.29 1.16
C LEU A 165 13.35 4.28 2.14
N GLY A 166 13.82 4.32 3.39
CA GLY A 166 13.55 5.43 4.32
C GLY A 166 14.41 6.68 4.11
N ASP A 167 15.48 6.58 3.31
CA ASP A 167 16.37 7.68 2.96
C ASP A 167 15.82 8.47 1.75
N PRO A 168 15.62 9.80 1.86
CA PRO A 168 15.17 10.64 0.75
C PRO A 168 16.04 10.58 -0.51
N GLU A 169 17.35 10.33 -0.40
CA GLU A 169 18.23 10.18 -1.56
C GLU A 169 18.02 8.83 -2.25
N LYS A 170 17.80 7.76 -1.47
CA LYS A 170 17.47 6.42 -2.01
C LYS A 170 16.08 6.39 -2.65
N ALA A 171 15.15 7.24 -2.20
CA ALA A 171 13.88 7.45 -2.89
C ALA A 171 14.07 8.09 -4.29
N LYS A 172 15.05 8.99 -4.47
CA LYS A 172 15.40 9.54 -5.81
C LYS A 172 16.06 8.48 -6.69
N ASP A 173 17.01 7.72 -6.14
CA ASP A 173 17.66 6.61 -6.85
C ASP A 173 16.62 5.62 -7.43
N LEU A 174 15.60 5.28 -6.65
CA LEU A 174 14.51 4.38 -7.07
C LEU A 174 13.69 4.97 -8.24
N VAL A 175 13.42 6.27 -8.24
CA VAL A 175 12.72 6.96 -9.33
C VAL A 175 13.56 7.00 -10.61
N GLU A 176 14.88 7.18 -10.50
CA GLU A 176 15.77 7.12 -11.66
C GLU A 176 15.92 5.69 -12.20
N PHE A 177 16.07 4.72 -11.30
CA PHE A 177 16.11 3.30 -11.65
C PHE A 177 14.81 2.84 -12.36
N ALA A 178 13.64 3.36 -11.96
CA ALA A 178 12.37 3.08 -12.63
C ALA A 178 12.42 3.47 -14.13
N LYS A 179 12.94 4.67 -14.45
CA LYS A 179 13.14 5.10 -15.85
C LYS A 179 14.14 4.21 -16.59
N GLN A 180 15.23 3.82 -15.92
CA GLN A 180 16.23 2.91 -16.49
C GLN A 180 15.61 1.55 -16.86
N THR A 181 14.63 1.06 -16.09
CA THR A 181 13.90 -0.18 -16.44
C THR A 181 12.93 -0.06 -17.63
N GLU A 182 12.60 1.16 -18.10
CA GLU A 182 11.88 1.36 -19.37
C GLU A 182 12.78 1.09 -20.59
N GLN A 183 14.08 1.37 -20.46
CA GLN A 183 15.09 1.18 -21.53
C GLN A 183 15.82 -0.16 -21.43
N ASN A 184 16.05 -0.64 -20.20
CA ASN A 184 16.72 -1.90 -19.89
C ASN A 184 15.78 -2.75 -18.98
N PRO A 185 14.84 -3.50 -19.57
CA PRO A 185 13.89 -4.31 -18.81
C PRO A 185 14.57 -5.28 -17.84
N ILE A 186 13.95 -5.48 -16.67
CA ILE A 186 14.42 -6.43 -15.65
C ILE A 186 14.47 -7.83 -16.28
N PRO A 187 15.57 -8.60 -16.17
CA PRO A 187 15.66 -9.95 -16.75
C PRO A 187 14.55 -10.87 -16.25
N GLU A 188 13.95 -11.66 -17.14
CA GLU A 188 12.76 -12.49 -16.86
C GLU A 188 12.93 -13.42 -15.65
N SER A 189 14.11 -14.02 -15.49
CA SER A 189 14.45 -14.87 -14.34
C SER A 189 14.39 -14.11 -13.01
N ARG A 190 14.87 -12.85 -12.98
CA ARG A 190 14.75 -11.96 -11.82
C ARG A 190 13.30 -11.49 -11.63
N GLN A 191 12.55 -11.21 -12.70
CA GLN A 191 11.12 -10.89 -12.58
C GLN A 191 10.33 -12.03 -11.92
N ALA A 192 10.51 -13.27 -12.41
CA ALA A 192 9.83 -14.45 -11.88
C ALA A 192 10.20 -14.74 -10.41
N LEU A 193 11.44 -14.46 -10.01
CA LEU A 193 11.87 -14.55 -8.61
C LEU A 193 11.21 -13.48 -7.73
N TYR A 194 11.18 -12.22 -8.18
CA TYR A 194 10.55 -11.12 -7.44
C TYR A 194 9.03 -11.27 -7.33
N GLN A 195 8.35 -11.79 -8.36
CA GLN A 195 6.92 -12.11 -8.33
C GLN A 195 6.61 -13.27 -7.37
N GLN A 196 7.46 -14.30 -7.30
CA GLN A 196 7.32 -15.37 -6.32
C GLN A 196 7.51 -14.87 -4.88
N ILE A 197 8.45 -13.96 -4.67
CA ILE A 197 8.66 -13.31 -3.37
C ILE A 197 7.46 -12.45 -3.00
N ASP A 198 6.95 -11.57 -3.89
CA ASP A 198 5.72 -10.78 -3.65
C ASP A 198 4.55 -11.66 -3.18
N LYS A 199 4.35 -12.80 -3.87
CA LYS A 199 3.28 -13.77 -3.56
C LYS A 199 3.52 -14.51 -2.24
N ALA A 200 4.77 -14.86 -1.91
CA ALA A 200 5.10 -15.58 -0.69
C ALA A 200 5.08 -14.66 0.55
N THR A 201 5.47 -13.40 0.39
CA THR A 201 5.47 -12.37 1.45
C THR A 201 4.14 -11.63 1.57
N LEU A 202 3.22 -11.84 0.63
CA LEU A 202 1.96 -11.13 0.43
C LEU A 202 2.11 -9.61 0.20
N THR A 203 3.28 -9.12 -0.21
CA THR A 203 3.61 -7.67 -0.18
C THR A 203 2.57 -6.81 -0.92
N THR A 204 2.31 -7.08 -2.20
CA THR A 204 1.26 -6.35 -2.94
C THR A 204 -0.13 -6.57 -2.34
N GLN A 205 -0.49 -7.81 -2.00
CA GLN A 205 -1.83 -8.10 -1.48
C GLN A 205 -2.12 -7.33 -0.18
N THR A 206 -1.17 -7.34 0.77
CA THR A 206 -1.26 -6.59 2.02
C THR A 206 -1.40 -5.09 1.76
N THR A 207 -0.66 -4.52 0.80
CA THR A 207 -0.79 -3.10 0.46
C THR A 207 -2.15 -2.76 -0.16
N VAL A 208 -2.67 -3.59 -1.07
CA VAL A 208 -4.01 -3.44 -1.67
C VAL A 208 -5.11 -3.56 -0.61
N ASP A 209 -5.04 -4.57 0.25
CA ASP A 209 -6.00 -4.80 1.34
C ASP A 209 -6.00 -3.61 2.31
N MET A 210 -4.82 -3.22 2.83
CA MET A 210 -4.67 -2.05 3.69
C MET A 210 -5.24 -0.78 3.02
N GLN A 211 -4.92 -0.50 1.76
CA GLN A 211 -5.36 0.73 1.08
C GLN A 211 -6.88 0.78 0.87
N LEU A 212 -7.47 -0.30 0.35
CA LEU A 212 -8.89 -0.32 -0.01
C LEU A 212 -9.79 -0.50 1.21
N ASN A 213 -9.43 -1.40 2.13
CA ASN A 213 -10.24 -1.66 3.32
C ASN A 213 -10.21 -0.45 4.28
N SER A 214 -9.07 0.27 4.36
CA SER A 214 -8.99 1.56 5.07
C SER A 214 -9.86 2.64 4.43
N ARG A 215 -9.86 2.76 3.10
CA ARG A 215 -10.76 3.68 2.38
C ARG A 215 -12.24 3.36 2.66
N VAL A 216 -12.64 2.09 2.65
CA VAL A 216 -14.00 1.65 3.05
C VAL A 216 -14.31 2.04 4.50
N ALA A 217 -13.43 1.66 5.43
CA ALA A 217 -13.57 1.91 6.86
C ALA A 217 -13.72 3.40 7.20
N MET A 218 -12.91 4.25 6.56
CA MET A 218 -12.97 5.70 6.69
C MET A 218 -14.26 6.27 6.13
N VAL A 219 -14.61 5.95 4.88
CA VAL A 219 -15.78 6.53 4.19
C VAL A 219 -17.08 6.11 4.89
N LYS A 220 -17.22 4.85 5.32
CA LYS A 220 -18.38 4.40 6.11
C LYS A 220 -18.51 5.14 7.44
N ALA A 221 -17.39 5.35 8.15
CA ALA A 221 -17.40 6.08 9.41
C ALA A 221 -17.72 7.58 9.23
N MET A 222 -17.18 8.24 8.19
CA MET A 222 -17.54 9.61 7.81
C MET A 222 -19.03 9.73 7.46
N ASN A 223 -19.50 8.87 6.56
CA ASN A 223 -20.90 8.84 6.09
C ASN A 223 -21.88 8.62 7.24
N LYS A 224 -21.54 7.75 8.19
CA LYS A 224 -22.34 7.53 9.41
C LYS A 224 -22.43 8.80 10.28
N THR A 225 -21.33 9.50 10.53
CA THR A 225 -21.29 10.65 11.46
C THR A 225 -21.57 12.02 10.84
N ALA A 226 -21.50 12.17 9.52
CA ALA A 226 -21.84 13.40 8.81
C ALA A 226 -23.32 13.81 8.98
N LYS A 227 -23.59 15.11 8.93
CA LYS A 227 -24.96 15.66 9.01
C LYS A 227 -25.74 15.63 7.69
N SER A 228 -25.04 15.58 6.56
CA SER A 228 -25.66 15.60 5.23
C SER A 228 -26.73 14.51 5.04
N GLU A 229 -27.85 14.87 4.42
CA GLU A 229 -28.92 13.95 4.02
C GLU A 229 -28.47 12.96 2.92
N LYS A 230 -27.49 13.36 2.08
CA LYS A 230 -27.05 12.58 0.91
C LYS A 230 -25.98 11.54 1.28
N LYS A 231 -26.38 10.61 2.13
CA LYS A 231 -25.55 9.47 2.56
C LYS A 231 -25.55 8.36 1.51
N LEU A 232 -24.39 7.80 1.23
CA LEU A 232 -24.28 6.56 0.46
C LEU A 232 -24.70 5.37 1.33
N THR A 233 -25.24 4.32 0.72
CA THR A 233 -25.38 3.03 1.40
C THR A 233 -24.03 2.35 1.58
N ASP A 234 -23.91 1.49 2.58
CA ASP A 234 -22.71 0.68 2.82
C ASP A 234 -22.31 -0.13 1.57
N ALA A 235 -23.30 -0.68 0.85
CA ALA A 235 -23.11 -1.46 -0.36
C ALA A 235 -22.59 -0.63 -1.54
N GLU A 236 -23.02 0.63 -1.69
CA GLU A 236 -22.47 1.54 -2.70
C GLU A 236 -21.01 1.92 -2.39
N ILE A 237 -20.66 2.11 -1.12
CA ILE A 237 -19.28 2.40 -0.70
C ILE A 237 -18.40 1.18 -1.02
N ASP A 238 -18.84 -0.02 -0.62
CA ASP A 238 -18.12 -1.26 -0.88
C ASP A 238 -17.93 -1.49 -2.39
N ALA A 239 -18.99 -1.35 -3.19
CA ALA A 239 -18.92 -1.54 -4.65
C ALA A 239 -17.99 -0.53 -5.34
N LYS A 240 -18.07 0.76 -4.99
CA LYS A 240 -17.23 1.83 -5.57
C LYS A 240 -15.74 1.66 -5.26
N ILE A 241 -15.40 1.04 -4.13
CA ILE A 241 -14.00 0.83 -3.73
C ILE A 241 -13.49 -0.54 -4.19
N ALA A 242 -14.31 -1.60 -4.14
CA ALA A 242 -13.96 -2.92 -4.67
C ALA A 242 -13.63 -2.89 -6.17
N ALA A 243 -14.31 -2.04 -6.96
CA ALA A 243 -14.03 -1.84 -8.37
C ALA A 243 -12.59 -1.38 -8.68
N GLN A 244 -11.90 -0.74 -7.72
CA GLN A 244 -10.52 -0.27 -7.87
C GLN A 244 -9.49 -1.41 -7.70
N ARG A 245 -9.88 -2.55 -7.12
CA ARG A 245 -8.97 -3.64 -6.72
C ARG A 245 -8.12 -4.22 -7.86
N PRO A 246 -8.64 -4.52 -9.06
CA PRO A 246 -7.80 -5.07 -10.13
C PRO A 246 -6.71 -4.10 -10.59
N GLN A 247 -7.06 -2.81 -10.73
CA GLN A 247 -6.16 -1.75 -11.16
C GLN A 247 -5.10 -1.44 -10.10
N ALA A 248 -5.51 -1.30 -8.83
CA ALA A 248 -4.59 -1.13 -7.71
C ALA A 248 -3.61 -2.32 -7.56
N THR A 249 -4.09 -3.55 -7.77
CA THR A 249 -3.25 -4.75 -7.72
C THR A 249 -2.20 -4.74 -8.82
N ALA A 250 -2.59 -4.55 -10.09
CA ALA A 250 -1.64 -4.53 -11.21
C ALA A 250 -0.60 -3.40 -11.07
N PHE A 251 -1.02 -2.22 -10.63
CA PHE A 251 -0.14 -1.07 -10.39
C PHE A 251 0.86 -1.33 -9.27
N LEU A 252 0.41 -1.86 -8.13
CA LEU A 252 1.29 -2.19 -7.01
C LEU A 252 2.22 -3.38 -7.31
N GLN A 253 1.80 -4.36 -8.13
CA GLN A 253 2.68 -5.42 -8.63
C GLN A 253 3.82 -4.85 -9.48
N GLN A 254 3.53 -3.89 -10.36
CA GLN A 254 4.57 -3.22 -11.17
C GLN A 254 5.53 -2.40 -10.30
N ILE A 255 5.01 -1.64 -9.33
CA ILE A 255 5.84 -0.88 -8.37
C ILE A 255 6.71 -1.82 -7.52
N ASN A 256 6.14 -2.89 -6.96
CA ASN A 256 6.90 -3.83 -6.14
C ASN A 256 7.95 -4.59 -6.96
N LEU A 257 7.68 -4.91 -8.22
CA LEU A 257 8.66 -5.49 -9.14
C LEU A 257 9.88 -4.56 -9.33
N ILE A 258 9.65 -3.27 -9.60
CA ILE A 258 10.73 -2.26 -9.74
C ILE A 258 11.46 -2.05 -8.40
N LYS A 259 10.72 -1.95 -7.29
CA LYS A 259 11.25 -1.82 -5.93
C LYS A 259 12.17 -2.98 -5.55
N PHE A 260 11.75 -4.22 -5.81
CA PHE A 260 12.57 -5.42 -5.56
C PHE A 260 13.76 -5.50 -6.52
N ALA A 261 13.62 -5.09 -7.78
CA ALA A 261 14.74 -5.00 -8.69
C ALA A 261 15.78 -3.96 -8.24
N TYR A 262 15.35 -2.80 -7.73
CA TYR A 262 16.24 -1.78 -7.17
C TYR A 262 16.95 -2.27 -5.89
N LEU A 263 16.19 -2.82 -4.94
CA LEU A 263 16.70 -3.28 -3.64
C LEU A 263 17.64 -4.48 -3.75
N TYR A 264 17.35 -5.41 -4.67
CA TYR A 264 17.98 -6.74 -4.71
C TYR A 264 18.86 -6.98 -5.95
N LYS A 265 19.14 -5.93 -6.74
CA LYS A 265 20.09 -5.96 -7.88
C LYS A 265 21.44 -6.56 -7.48
N ASP A 266 21.99 -6.14 -6.34
CA ASP A 266 23.31 -6.53 -5.84
C ASP A 266 23.22 -7.75 -4.90
N LEU A 267 22.04 -8.36 -4.73
CA LEU A 267 21.87 -9.54 -3.90
C LEU A 267 22.18 -10.83 -4.70
N PRO A 268 23.10 -11.68 -4.21
CA PRO A 268 23.33 -13.02 -4.76
C PRO A 268 22.04 -13.84 -4.82
N GLU A 269 21.91 -14.66 -5.85
CA GLU A 269 20.71 -15.48 -6.04
C GLU A 269 20.48 -16.46 -4.88
N GLY A 270 21.55 -16.96 -4.26
CA GLY A 270 21.47 -17.81 -3.06
C GLY A 270 20.78 -17.13 -1.87
N ASP A 271 21.03 -15.84 -1.64
CA ASP A 271 20.38 -15.08 -0.56
C ASP A 271 18.88 -14.88 -0.87
N MET A 272 18.53 -14.57 -2.13
CA MET A 272 17.14 -14.39 -2.56
C MET A 272 16.36 -15.71 -2.54
N ASN A 273 16.96 -16.81 -2.98
CA ASN A 273 16.37 -18.14 -2.94
C ASN A 273 16.20 -18.62 -1.48
N ALA A 274 17.10 -18.23 -0.57
CA ALA A 274 16.95 -18.49 0.86
C ALA A 274 15.80 -17.65 1.48
N TYR A 275 15.61 -16.39 1.08
CA TYR A 275 14.45 -15.59 1.48
C TYR A 275 13.12 -16.19 0.96
N LEU A 276 13.07 -16.58 -0.31
CA LEU A 276 11.89 -17.23 -0.88
C LEU A 276 11.57 -18.55 -0.14
N LYS A 277 12.58 -19.38 0.13
CA LYS A 277 12.44 -20.62 0.91
C LYS A 277 11.92 -20.36 2.33
N PHE A 278 12.37 -19.30 3.00
CA PHE A 278 11.80 -18.89 4.28
C PHE A 278 10.33 -18.49 4.14
N ALA A 279 9.99 -17.60 3.21
CA ALA A 279 8.62 -17.10 3.02
C ALA A 279 7.63 -18.21 2.61
N GLN A 280 8.10 -19.26 1.94
CA GLN A 280 7.32 -20.45 1.57
C GLN A 280 7.25 -21.51 2.69
N SER A 281 8.13 -21.48 3.70
CA SER A 281 8.08 -22.41 4.85
C SER A 281 6.81 -22.23 5.69
N ASP A 282 6.39 -23.24 6.45
CA ASP A 282 5.17 -23.17 7.27
C ASP A 282 5.18 -21.96 8.22
N ALA A 283 6.27 -21.77 8.96
CA ALA A 283 6.44 -20.68 9.91
C ALA A 283 6.48 -19.31 9.22
N GLY A 284 7.24 -19.17 8.13
CA GLY A 284 7.31 -17.93 7.36
C GLY A 284 5.98 -17.58 6.70
N SER A 285 5.37 -18.52 5.98
CA SER A 285 4.09 -18.33 5.30
C SER A 285 2.97 -17.97 6.29
N LYS A 286 2.93 -18.61 7.46
CA LYS A 286 1.99 -18.28 8.54
C LYS A 286 2.28 -16.89 9.13
N PHE A 287 3.55 -16.54 9.37
CA PHE A 287 3.96 -15.20 9.79
C PHE A 287 3.49 -14.12 8.80
N PHE A 288 3.76 -14.27 7.50
CA PHE A 288 3.32 -13.31 6.48
C PHE A 288 1.78 -13.19 6.44
N LYS A 289 1.04 -14.31 6.50
CA LYS A 289 -0.44 -14.32 6.55
C LYS A 289 -1.00 -13.60 7.80
N VAL A 290 -0.44 -13.87 8.98
CA VAL A 290 -0.91 -13.26 10.24
C VAL A 290 -0.53 -11.78 10.31
N ARG A 291 0.71 -11.43 9.96
CA ARG A 291 1.18 -10.03 9.89
C ARG A 291 0.33 -9.22 8.90
N SER A 292 0.07 -9.75 7.71
CA SER A 292 -0.78 -9.12 6.69
C SER A 292 -2.17 -8.78 7.25
N LYS A 293 -2.88 -9.78 7.81
CA LYS A 293 -4.22 -9.57 8.38
C LYS A 293 -4.22 -8.63 9.58
N ALA A 294 -3.19 -8.68 10.42
CA ALA A 294 -3.09 -7.83 11.61
C ALA A 294 -2.80 -6.36 11.26
N LEU A 295 -1.97 -6.11 10.24
CA LEU A 295 -1.75 -4.78 9.68
C LEU A 295 -3.06 -4.23 9.08
N ASP A 296 -3.68 -4.95 8.16
CA ASP A 296 -4.96 -4.56 7.53
C ASP A 296 -6.05 -4.25 8.58
N ALA A 297 -6.29 -5.13 9.55
CA ALA A 297 -7.28 -4.92 10.60
C ALA A 297 -7.01 -3.68 11.47
N ALA A 298 -5.74 -3.38 11.76
CA ALA A 298 -5.37 -2.21 12.56
C ALA A 298 -5.42 -0.90 11.75
N MET A 299 -5.07 -0.94 10.46
CA MET A 299 -5.30 0.17 9.52
C MET A 299 -6.80 0.50 9.38
N GLN A 300 -7.64 -0.52 9.25
CA GLN A 300 -9.11 -0.39 9.21
C GLN A 300 -9.71 0.18 10.50
N GLU A 301 -9.35 -0.38 11.66
CA GLU A 301 -9.79 0.11 12.98
C GLU A 301 -9.52 1.60 13.10
N GLY A 302 -8.32 2.02 12.73
CA GLY A 302 -7.98 3.41 12.84
C GLY A 302 -8.59 4.32 11.79
N SER A 303 -8.76 3.81 10.57
CA SER A 303 -9.48 4.53 9.53
C SER A 303 -10.94 4.79 9.91
N ARG A 304 -11.60 3.87 10.65
CA ARG A 304 -12.91 4.14 11.27
C ARG A 304 -12.84 5.28 12.28
N LYS A 305 -11.82 5.35 13.13
CA LYS A 305 -11.68 6.40 14.16
C LYS A 305 -11.46 7.80 13.55
N VAL A 306 -10.56 7.95 12.58
CA VAL A 306 -10.37 9.24 11.87
C VAL A 306 -11.59 9.58 11.00
N GLY A 307 -12.20 8.59 10.33
CA GLY A 307 -13.41 8.81 9.54
C GLY A 307 -14.58 9.33 10.37
N ALA A 308 -14.81 8.75 11.56
CA ALA A 308 -15.82 9.24 12.50
C ALA A 308 -15.51 10.68 12.98
N ALA A 309 -14.24 11.00 13.22
CA ALA A 309 -13.79 12.33 13.61
C ALA A 309 -13.97 13.39 12.51
N MET A 310 -13.68 13.06 11.25
CA MET A 310 -13.94 13.96 10.12
C MET A 310 -15.45 14.14 9.90
N GLY A 311 -16.22 13.05 9.79
CA GLY A 311 -17.66 13.12 9.51
C GLY A 311 -18.42 13.94 10.55
N SER A 312 -18.10 13.79 11.84
CA SER A 312 -18.75 14.55 12.93
C SER A 312 -18.49 16.07 12.89
N ARG A 313 -17.52 16.53 12.09
CA ARG A 313 -17.20 17.95 11.89
C ARG A 313 -17.73 18.51 10.55
N ILE A 314 -18.15 17.65 9.61
CA ILE A 314 -18.85 18.07 8.40
C ILE A 314 -20.18 18.72 8.77
N LYS A 315 -20.24 20.04 8.55
CA LYS A 315 -21.47 20.84 8.59
C LYS A 315 -22.20 20.73 7.25
N GLU A 316 -23.48 21.13 7.26
CA GLU A 316 -24.29 21.37 6.06
C GLU A 316 -23.81 22.61 5.29
#